data_AF-S4NR41-F1
#
_entry.id   AF-S4NR41-F1
#
_cell.length_a   1.000
_cell.length_b   1.000
_cell.length_c   1.000
_cell.angle_alpha   90.00
_cell.angle_beta   90.00
_cell.angle_gamma   90.00
#
_symmetry.space_group_name_H-M   'P 1'
#
loop_
_entity.id
_entity.type
_entity.pdbx_description
1 polymer ?
#
loop_
_entity_poly.entity_id
_entity_poly.type
_entity_poly.pdbx_seq_one_letter_code
_entity_poly.pdbx_strand_id
1 'polypeptide(L)'
;EKLKNIIDYYNTLESISSGSISYDVLKCAKQIGFSDKQIAAAIKSTELVVRKWREEYKITPFVKQIDTVAAEWPASTNYLY
;
A
#
# COMPACT_ATOMS: atom_id res chain seq x y z
N GLU A 1 -7.59 -11.26 -14.81
CA GLU A 1 -8.36 -10.94 -13.58
C GLU A 1 -7.61 -10.00 -12.63
N LYS A 2 -6.41 -10.35 -12.14
CA LYS A 2 -5.64 -9.49 -11.22
C LYS A 2 -5.41 -8.04 -11.71
N LEU A 3 -5.12 -7.85 -12.99
CA LEU A 3 -4.96 -6.50 -13.58
C LEU A 3 -6.26 -5.70 -13.55
N LYS A 4 -7.42 -6.36 -13.72
CA LYS A 4 -8.72 -5.71 -13.65
C LYS A 4 -8.97 -5.19 -12.23
N ASN A 5 -8.62 -5.96 -11.20
CA ASN A 5 -8.74 -5.52 -9.80
C ASN A 5 -7.94 -4.24 -9.53
N ILE A 6 -6.75 -4.09 -10.12
CA ILE A 6 -5.94 -2.87 -9.99
C ILE A 6 -6.65 -1.69 -10.65
N ILE A 7 -7.18 -1.88 -11.86
CA ILE A 7 -7.89 -0.82 -12.60
C ILE A 7 -9.18 -0.42 -11.87
N ASP A 8 -9.97 -1.40 -11.42
CA ASP A 8 -11.21 -1.17 -10.68
C ASP A 8 -10.91 -0.40 -9.38
N TYR A 9 -9.84 -0.74 -8.67
CA TYR A 9 -9.42 -0.02 -7.47
C TYR A 9 -8.86 1.38 -7.76
N TYR A 10 -8.24 1.59 -8.92
CA TYR A 10 -7.82 2.91 -9.34
C TYR A 10 -9.04 3.82 -9.59
N ASN A 11 -10.10 3.30 -10.24
CA ASN A 11 -11.35 4.03 -10.44
C ASN A 11 -12.04 4.38 -9.10
N THR A 12 -12.00 3.49 -8.10
CA THR A 12 -12.53 3.82 -6.76
C THR A 12 -11.72 4.92 -6.09
N LEU A 13 -10.38 4.92 -6.22
CA LEU A 13 -9.54 6.01 -5.71
C LEU A 13 -9.85 7.36 -6.39
N GLU A 14 -10.08 7.39 -7.70
CA GLU A 14 -10.45 8.63 -8.41
C GLU A 14 -11.81 9.20 -7.99
N SER A 15 -12.73 8.34 -7.53
CA SER A 15 -14.04 8.79 -7.02
C SER A 15 -13.99 9.45 -5.64
N ILE A 16 -12.87 9.30 -4.91
CA ILE A 16 -12.69 9.92 -3.60
C ILE A 16 -12.31 11.39 -3.81
N SER A 17 -13.15 12.29 -3.31
CA SER A 17 -12.87 13.73 -3.43
C SER A 17 -11.62 14.11 -2.65
N SER A 18 -10.84 15.03 -3.22
CA SER A 18 -9.62 15.59 -2.66
C SER A 18 -9.89 16.26 -1.30
N GLY A 19 -9.71 15.54 -0.21
CA GLY A 19 -9.89 16.09 1.14
C GLY A 19 -9.62 15.12 2.27
N SER A 20 -10.00 13.84 2.11
CA SER A 20 -9.73 12.82 3.12
C SER A 20 -9.76 11.42 2.52
N ILE A 21 -8.74 10.62 2.83
CA ILE A 21 -8.76 9.18 2.57
C ILE A 21 -9.03 8.45 3.88
N SER A 22 -9.89 7.43 3.85
CA SER A 22 -10.13 6.58 5.02
C SER A 22 -8.96 5.63 5.25
N TYR A 23 -8.77 5.23 6.50
CA TYR A 23 -7.75 4.26 6.91
C TYR A 23 -7.80 2.98 6.07
N ASP A 24 -8.99 2.40 5.92
CA ASP A 24 -9.18 1.12 5.23
C ASP A 24 -8.85 1.20 3.74
N VAL A 25 -9.23 2.30 3.09
CA VAL A 25 -8.91 2.51 1.67
C VAL A 25 -7.40 2.67 1.49
N LEU A 26 -6.74 3.49 2.33
CA LEU A 26 -5.30 3.68 2.22
C LEU A 26 -4.55 2.36 2.47
N LYS A 27 -4.97 1.58 3.48
CA LYS A 27 -4.39 0.28 3.80
C LYS A 27 -4.55 -0.72 2.67
N CYS A 28 -5.76 -0.86 2.13
CA CYS A 28 -6.04 -1.74 1.01
C CYS A 28 -5.24 -1.34 -0.24
N ALA A 29 -5.16 -0.04 -0.56
CA ALA A 29 -4.34 0.46 -1.66
C ALA A 29 -2.88 0.01 -1.53
N LYS A 30 -2.29 0.14 -0.34
CA LYS A 30 -0.91 -0.32 -0.07
C LYS A 30 -0.75 -1.83 -0.18
N GLN A 31 -1.72 -2.61 0.30
CA GLN A 31 -1.70 -4.08 0.21
C GLN A 31 -1.81 -4.60 -1.24
N ILE A 32 -2.52 -3.87 -2.10
CA ILE A 32 -2.63 -4.19 -3.54
C ILE A 32 -1.36 -3.75 -4.30
N GLY A 33 -0.48 -2.97 -3.67
CA GLY A 33 0.82 -2.56 -4.22
C GLY A 33 0.86 -1.14 -4.79
N PHE A 34 -0.14 -0.30 -4.52
CA PHE A 34 -0.12 1.09 -4.96
C PHE A 34 0.97 1.90 -4.24
N SER A 35 1.74 2.66 -5.01
CA SER A 35 2.69 3.65 -4.50
C SER A 35 1.97 4.91 -4.00
N ASP A 36 2.61 5.64 -3.08
CA ASP A 36 2.07 6.90 -2.56
C ASP A 36 1.87 7.93 -3.69
N LYS A 37 2.74 7.89 -4.72
CA LYS A 37 2.65 8.71 -5.93
C LYS A 37 1.40 8.38 -6.77
N GLN A 38 1.08 7.10 -6.95
CA GLN A 38 -0.11 6.68 -7.71
C GLN A 38 -1.40 7.06 -6.97
N ILE A 39 -1.44 6.86 -5.66
CA ILE A 39 -2.58 7.25 -4.82
C ILE A 39 -2.76 8.77 -4.89
N ALA A 40 -1.69 9.54 -4.73
CA ALA A 40 -1.71 10.99 -4.82
C ALA A 40 -2.24 11.49 -6.17
N ALA A 41 -1.83 10.86 -7.27
CA ALA A 41 -2.32 11.19 -8.61
C ALA A 41 -3.84 10.95 -8.74
N ALA A 42 -4.33 9.81 -8.26
CA ALA A 42 -5.76 9.47 -8.33
C ALA A 42 -6.65 10.44 -7.53
N ILE A 43 -6.24 10.81 -6.31
CA ILE A 43 -7.02 11.69 -5.43
C ILE A 43 -6.73 13.19 -5.63
N LYS A 44 -5.94 13.55 -6.66
CA LYS A 44 -5.50 14.93 -6.96
C LYS A 44 -4.83 15.62 -5.75
N SER A 45 -4.00 14.87 -5.04
CA SER A 45 -3.21 15.37 -3.90
C SER A 45 -1.71 15.27 -4.21
N THR A 46 -0.86 15.58 -3.23
CA THR A 46 0.58 15.41 -3.34
C THR A 46 1.05 14.16 -2.62
N GLU A 47 2.13 13.54 -3.10
CA GLU A 47 2.73 12.36 -2.45
C GLU A 47 3.04 12.62 -0.97
N LEU A 48 3.46 13.85 -0.64
CA LEU A 48 3.81 14.25 0.72
C LEU A 48 2.59 14.23 1.66
N VAL A 49 1.41 14.63 1.17
CA VAL A 49 0.15 14.54 1.94
C VAL A 49 -0.24 13.08 2.16
N VAL A 50 -0.15 12.24 1.13
CA VAL A 50 -0.46 10.80 1.26
C VAL A 50 0.51 10.11 2.23
N ARG A 51 1.81 10.48 2.20
CA ARG A 51 2.81 9.98 3.16
C ARG A 51 2.48 10.39 4.60
N LYS A 52 2.07 11.64 4.83
CA LYS A 52 1.63 12.10 6.16
C LYS A 52 0.44 11.31 6.68
N TRP A 53 -0.60 11.12 5.87
CA TRP A 53 -1.73 10.28 6.26
C TRP A 53 -1.32 8.84 6.56
N ARG A 54 -0.41 8.28 5.76
CA ARG A 54 0.13 6.93 5.98
C ARG A 54 0.85 6.82 7.33
N GLU A 55 1.61 7.84 7.72
CA GLU A 55 2.29 7.93 9.02
C GLU A 55 1.32 8.14 10.18
N GLU A 56 0.35 9.06 10.05
CA GLU A 56 -0.70 9.32 11.04
C GLU A 56 -1.53 8.06 11.31
N TYR A 57 -1.86 7.31 10.27
CA TYR A 57 -2.55 6.03 10.35
C TYR A 57 -1.65 4.84 10.73
N LYS A 58 -0.34 5.05 10.93
CA LYS A 58 0.63 4.00 11.27
C LYS A 58 0.64 2.83 10.26
N ILE A 59 0.46 3.14 8.98
CA ILE A 59 0.51 2.17 7.88
C ILE A 59 1.94 2.08 7.38
N THR A 60 2.77 1.25 8.02
CA THR A 60 4.16 1.01 7.62
C THR A 60 4.34 -0.36 6.99
N PRO A 61 5.24 -0.51 6.01
CA PRO A 61 5.58 -1.84 5.50
C PRO A 61 6.24 -2.67 6.61
N PHE A 62 6.11 -3.99 6.49
CA PHE A 62 6.83 -4.94 7.34
C PHE A 62 7.91 -5.61 6.52
N VAL A 63 9.06 -5.80 7.14
CA VAL A 63 10.15 -6.57 6.54
C VAL A 63 9.93 -8.05 6.86
N LYS A 64 9.99 -8.90 5.84
CA LYS A 64 9.84 -10.35 5.97
C LYS A 64 11.08 -11.06 5.44
N GLN A 65 11.47 -12.13 6.11
CA GLN A 65 12.60 -12.96 5.71
C GLN A 65 12.14 -14.08 4.77
N ILE A 66 12.98 -14.40 3.80
CA ILE A 66 12.80 -15.54 2.90
C ILE A 66 13.56 -16.72 3.52
N ASP A 67 12.83 -17.71 4.01
CA ASP A 67 13.36 -18.86 4.75
C ASP A 67 13.25 -20.20 4.00
N THR A 68 12.72 -20.21 2.77
CA THR A 68 12.44 -21.38 1.91
C THR A 68 11.43 -22.41 2.45
N VAL A 69 11.14 -22.39 3.75
CA VAL A 69 10.28 -23.36 4.45
C VAL A 69 9.09 -22.70 5.15
N ALA A 70 8.69 -21.49 4.74
CA ALA A 70 7.53 -20.76 5.28
C ALA A 70 7.54 -20.66 6.82
N ALA A 71 8.71 -20.37 7.38
CA ALA A 71 9.02 -20.22 8.80
C ALA A 71 8.97 -21.51 9.65
N GLU A 72 9.02 -22.70 9.04
CA GLU A 72 9.17 -23.96 9.79
C GLU A 72 10.49 -24.02 10.59
N TRP A 73 11.57 -23.47 10.01
CA TRP A 73 12.89 -23.42 10.63
C TRP A 73 13.46 -22.01 10.59
N PRO A 74 14.20 -21.58 11.64
CA PRO A 74 14.83 -20.27 11.65
C PRO A 74 15.88 -20.19 10.54
N ALA A 75 15.74 -19.20 9.65
CA ALA A 75 16.69 -19.00 8.56
C ALA A 75 17.93 -18.24 9.02
N SER A 76 19.10 -18.78 8.68
CA SER A 76 20.41 -18.22 9.07
C SER A 76 20.83 -17.00 8.23
N THR A 77 20.12 -16.68 7.15
CA THR A 77 20.52 -15.68 6.14
C THR A 77 19.52 -14.54 6.06
N ASN A 78 19.99 -13.29 6.12
CA ASN A 78 19.15 -12.08 6.06
C ASN A 78 18.74 -11.71 4.62
N TYR A 79 17.97 -12.58 3.95
CA TYR A 79 17.36 -12.27 2.66
C TYR A 79 15.93 -11.75 2.91
N LEU A 80 15.71 -10.45 2.69
CA LEU A 80 14.54 -9.71 3.18
C LEU A 80 13.74 -9.04 2.05
N TYR A 81 12.42 -8.88 2.23
CA TYR A 81 11.52 -8.11 1.36
C TYR A 81 10.51 -7.28 2.15
#